data_AF-A0AAV5T669-F1
#
_entry.id   AF-A0AAV5T669-F1
#
_cell.length_a   1.000
_cell.length_b   1.000
_cell.length_c   1.000
_cell.angle_alpha   90.00
_cell.angle_beta   90.00
_cell.angle_gamma   90.00
#
_symmetry.space_group_name_H-M   'P 1'
#
loop_
_entity.id
_entity.type
_entity.pdbx_description
1 polymer ?
#
loop_
_entity_poly.entity_id
_entity_poly.type
_entity_poly.pdbx_seq_one_letter_code
_entity_poly.pdbx_strand_id
1 'polypeptide(L)'
;SEDCLYLNLFTPVWQPPTEGFPVMVFIHGGGFTMHDSETYGDEGIARFLVQKGVVVVTIQYRLGYLGFFSAGDESCRGNWGLWDQTAALHWVQDNVGAFNGNKNNVTPLWSKCRWSFSGSPITQSTQ
;
A
#
# COMPACT_ATOMS: atom_id res chain seq x y z
N SER A 1 8.05 10.14 -12.82
CA SER A 1 7.01 10.51 -13.79
C SER A 1 5.81 11.04 -13.03
N GLU A 2 5.03 11.97 -13.60
CA GLU A 2 3.74 12.40 -13.03
C GLU A 2 2.62 11.40 -13.33
N ASP A 3 2.77 10.66 -14.44
CA ASP A 3 2.00 9.45 -14.70
C ASP A 3 2.59 8.33 -13.83
N CYS A 4 2.04 8.19 -12.62
CA CYS A 4 2.52 7.26 -11.61
C CYS A 4 1.41 6.41 -10.99
N LEU A 5 0.15 6.53 -11.45
CA LEU A 5 -1.00 5.83 -10.88
C LEU A 5 -1.09 4.39 -11.39
N TYR A 6 -0.12 3.59 -10.97
CA TYR A 6 0.01 2.18 -11.30
C TYR A 6 -0.11 1.32 -10.05
N LEU A 7 -0.47 0.06 -10.26
CA LEU A 7 -0.45 -0.96 -9.22
C LEU A 7 0.17 -2.24 -9.80
N ASN A 8 0.89 -2.96 -8.96
CA ASN A 8 1.43 -4.28 -9.30
C ASN A 8 0.65 -5.34 -8.54
N LEU A 9 0.35 -6.45 -9.21
CA LEU A 9 -0.40 -7.57 -8.63
C LEU A 9 0.41 -8.85 -8.74
N PHE A 10 0.60 -9.51 -7.62
CA PHE A 10 1.26 -10.81 -7.51
C PHE A 10 0.27 -11.85 -7.00
N THR A 11 0.01 -12.87 -7.82
CA THR A 11 -0.93 -13.95 -7.49
C THR A 11 -0.22 -15.30 -7.49
N PRO A 12 -0.61 -16.23 -6.61
CA PRO A 12 -0.24 -17.63 -6.74
C PRO A 12 -0.73 -18.21 -8.07
N VAL A 13 0.04 -19.15 -8.63
CA VAL A 13 -0.28 -19.83 -9.91
C VAL A 13 -1.05 -21.14 -9.74
N TRP A 14 -1.16 -21.66 -8.51
CA TRP A 14 -1.90 -22.89 -8.22
C TRP A 14 -3.38 -22.62 -7.92
N GLN A 15 -4.16 -23.68 -7.82
CA GLN A 15 -5.61 -23.57 -7.62
C GLN A 15 -5.94 -22.83 -6.31
N PRO A 16 -6.83 -21.83 -6.36
CA PRO A 16 -7.29 -21.15 -5.17
C PRO A 16 -8.23 -22.02 -4.33
N PRO A 17 -8.38 -21.72 -3.02
CA PRO A 17 -9.49 -22.19 -2.23
C PRO A 17 -10.83 -21.77 -2.85
N THR A 18 -11.93 -22.42 -2.46
CA THR A 18 -13.29 -22.10 -2.93
C THR A 18 -13.65 -20.62 -2.80
N GLU A 19 -13.15 -19.96 -1.76
CA GLU A 19 -13.42 -18.53 -1.50
C GLU A 19 -12.37 -17.58 -2.12
N GLY A 20 -11.30 -18.10 -2.73
CA GLY A 20 -10.16 -17.31 -3.21
C GLY A 20 -9.05 -17.15 -2.16
N PHE A 21 -7.89 -16.65 -2.59
CA PHE A 21 -6.77 -16.33 -1.71
C PHE A 21 -7.01 -15.03 -0.94
N PRO A 22 -6.55 -14.90 0.32
CA PRO A 22 -6.53 -13.62 1.02
C PRO A 22 -5.73 -12.58 0.22
N VAL A 23 -6.24 -11.34 0.19
CA VAL A 23 -5.65 -10.24 -0.57
C VAL A 23 -5.00 -9.25 0.40
N MET A 24 -3.75 -8.93 0.15
CA MET A 24 -2.98 -7.96 0.92
C MET A 24 -2.67 -6.76 0.03
N VAL A 25 -3.18 -5.59 0.39
CA VAL A 25 -2.87 -4.34 -0.33
C VAL A 25 -1.81 -3.60 0.44
N PHE A 26 -0.64 -3.43 -0.17
CA PHE A 26 0.50 -2.78 0.44
C PHE A 26 0.61 -1.34 -0.03
N ILE A 27 0.56 -0.42 0.93
CA ILE A 27 0.69 1.02 0.71
C ILE A 27 2.04 1.45 1.28
N HIS A 28 2.92 1.88 0.39
CA HIS A 28 4.27 2.28 0.79
C HIS A 28 4.25 3.52 1.68
N GLY A 29 5.25 3.59 2.57
CA GLY A 29 5.44 4.71 3.50
C GLY A 29 6.25 5.82 2.84
N GLY A 30 6.98 6.59 3.66
CA GLY A 30 7.87 7.66 3.17
C GLY A 30 7.32 9.07 3.37
N GLY A 31 6.47 9.26 4.37
CA GLY A 31 5.99 10.58 4.78
C GLY A 31 5.28 11.34 3.67
N PHE A 32 4.63 10.63 2.74
CA PHE A 32 3.94 11.19 1.59
C PHE A 32 4.82 11.97 0.61
N THR A 33 6.15 11.84 0.70
CA THR A 33 7.11 12.65 -0.09
C THR A 33 8.13 11.81 -0.83
N MET A 34 8.34 10.55 -0.43
CA MET A 34 9.37 9.66 -0.99
C MET A 34 8.97 8.17 -0.90
N HIS A 35 9.77 7.30 -1.51
CA HIS A 35 9.52 5.87 -1.81
C HIS A 35 8.59 5.61 -2.99
N ASP A 36 8.60 4.36 -3.44
CA ASP A 36 7.75 3.78 -4.46
C ASP A 36 7.47 2.31 -4.11
N SER A 37 6.56 1.69 -4.85
CA SER A 37 6.20 0.28 -4.76
C SER A 37 7.34 -0.66 -5.16
N GLU A 38 8.23 -0.22 -6.06
CA GLU A 38 9.36 -1.01 -6.55
C GLU A 38 10.42 -1.24 -5.45
N THR A 39 10.56 -0.29 -4.53
CA THR A 39 11.51 -0.35 -3.40
C THR A 39 11.28 -1.57 -2.50
N TYR A 40 10.09 -2.15 -2.50
CA TYR A 40 9.74 -3.30 -1.66
C TYR A 40 10.08 -4.66 -2.28
N GLY A 41 10.50 -4.69 -3.55
CA GLY A 41 11.11 -5.85 -4.21
C GLY A 41 10.15 -7.00 -4.51
N ASP A 42 9.93 -7.24 -5.80
CA ASP A 42 9.01 -8.26 -6.32
C ASP A 42 9.38 -9.68 -5.88
N GLU A 43 10.68 -10.01 -5.86
CA GLU A 43 11.17 -11.35 -5.47
C GLU A 43 10.88 -11.67 -3.99
N GLY A 44 11.01 -10.68 -3.10
CA GLY A 44 10.72 -10.86 -1.68
C GLY A 44 9.24 -11.10 -1.45
N ILE A 45 8.39 -10.31 -2.11
CA ILE A 45 6.93 -10.46 -2.08
C ILE A 45 6.54 -11.86 -2.59
N ALA A 46 7.07 -12.26 -3.74
CA ALA A 46 6.80 -13.56 -4.34
C ALA A 46 7.22 -14.72 -3.42
N ARG A 47 8.43 -14.65 -2.86
CA ARG A 47 9.01 -15.72 -2.05
C ARG A 47 8.39 -15.87 -0.67
N PHE A 48 7.99 -14.78 -0.01
CA PHE A 48 7.54 -14.83 1.38
C PHE A 48 6.03 -14.77 1.56
N LEU A 49 5.31 -14.12 0.64
CA LEU A 49 3.86 -13.93 0.73
C LEU A 49 3.11 -14.78 -0.29
N VAL A 50 3.47 -14.66 -1.57
CA VAL A 50 2.77 -15.39 -2.64
C VAL A 50 2.93 -16.89 -2.47
N GLN A 51 4.13 -17.39 -2.13
CA GLN A 51 4.36 -18.80 -1.79
C GLN A 51 3.45 -19.35 -0.68
N LYS A 52 2.92 -18.49 0.19
CA LYS A 52 2.00 -18.89 1.29
C LYS A 52 0.52 -18.82 0.89
N GLY A 53 0.21 -18.56 -0.38
CA GLY A 53 -1.16 -18.45 -0.87
C GLY A 53 -1.80 -17.10 -0.54
N VAL A 54 -1.04 -16.02 -0.66
CA VAL A 54 -1.54 -14.64 -0.47
C VAL A 54 -1.40 -13.89 -1.79
N VAL A 55 -2.48 -13.23 -2.22
CA VAL A 55 -2.42 -12.27 -3.33
C VAL A 55 -1.91 -10.95 -2.77
N VAL A 56 -0.87 -10.39 -3.37
CA VAL A 56 -0.28 -9.13 -2.93
C VAL A 56 -0.46 -8.08 -4.01
N VAL A 57 -1.01 -6.93 -3.64
CA VAL A 57 -1.16 -5.77 -4.51
C VAL A 57 -0.34 -4.63 -3.93
N THR A 58 0.61 -4.09 -4.67
CA THR A 58 1.33 -2.87 -4.27
C THR A 58 0.81 -1.70 -5.11
N ILE A 59 0.52 -0.58 -4.46
CA ILE A 59 -0.09 0.57 -5.13
C ILE A 59 0.85 1.78 -5.10
N GLN A 60 0.78 2.59 -6.14
CA GLN A 60 1.39 3.90 -6.21
C GLN A 60 0.34 4.98 -5.97
N TYR A 61 0.77 6.10 -5.41
CA TYR A 61 -0.07 7.27 -5.20
C TYR A 61 0.76 8.55 -5.37
N ARG A 62 0.10 9.68 -5.67
CA ARG A 62 0.81 10.95 -5.83
C ARG A 62 1.51 11.37 -4.54
N LEU A 63 2.74 11.86 -4.67
CA LEU A 63 3.60 12.28 -3.56
C LEU A 63 3.85 13.79 -3.58
N GLY A 64 4.27 14.32 -2.43
CA GLY A 64 4.70 15.70 -2.24
C GLY A 64 3.61 16.70 -2.60
N TYR A 65 4.03 17.80 -3.23
CA TYR A 65 3.14 18.88 -3.66
C TYR A 65 2.01 18.37 -4.55
N LEU A 66 2.29 17.46 -5.50
CA LEU A 66 1.30 16.94 -6.45
C LEU A 66 0.21 16.10 -5.77
N GLY A 67 0.53 15.44 -4.65
CA GLY A 67 -0.43 14.60 -3.92
C GLY A 67 -1.16 15.33 -2.81
N PHE A 68 -0.57 16.35 -2.20
CA PHE A 68 -1.04 16.87 -0.91
C PHE A 68 -1.16 18.40 -0.85
N PHE A 69 -0.87 19.12 -1.95
CA PHE A 69 -1.12 20.55 -1.99
C PHE A 69 -2.62 20.86 -1.86
N SER A 70 -2.93 21.89 -1.06
CA SER A 70 -4.28 22.41 -0.86
C SER A 70 -4.21 23.94 -0.85
N ALA A 71 -5.12 24.59 -1.57
CA ALA A 71 -5.31 26.04 -1.49
C ALA A 71 -6.27 26.43 -0.35
N GLY A 72 -6.90 25.45 0.32
CA GLY A 72 -7.87 25.69 1.38
C GLY A 72 -9.26 26.11 0.88
N ASP A 73 -9.51 26.00 -0.42
CA ASP A 73 -10.81 26.29 -1.06
C ASP A 73 -11.32 25.09 -1.87
N GLU A 74 -12.49 25.23 -2.50
CA GLU A 74 -13.07 24.15 -3.30
C GLU A 74 -12.30 23.85 -4.59
N SER A 75 -11.52 24.82 -5.09
CA SER A 75 -10.75 24.65 -6.33
C SER A 75 -9.55 23.75 -6.12
N CYS A 76 -8.97 23.74 -4.92
CA CYS A 76 -7.87 22.85 -4.56
C CYS A 76 -8.01 22.37 -3.10
N ARG A 77 -8.90 21.37 -2.90
CA ARG A 77 -9.16 20.78 -1.58
C ARG A 77 -7.95 20.01 -1.01
N GLY A 78 -7.10 19.45 -1.88
CA GLY A 78 -5.93 18.65 -1.53
C GLY A 78 -6.24 17.19 -1.21
N ASN A 79 -5.29 16.52 -0.55
CA ASN A 79 -5.34 15.08 -0.22
C ASN A 79 -5.52 14.16 -1.44
N TRP A 80 -5.12 14.60 -2.62
CA TRP A 80 -5.17 13.84 -3.87
C TRP A 80 -4.49 12.48 -3.76
N GLY A 81 -3.37 12.36 -3.04
CA GLY A 81 -2.72 11.07 -2.79
C GLY A 81 -3.57 10.09 -1.97
N LEU A 82 -4.45 10.58 -1.08
CA LEU A 82 -5.39 9.72 -0.35
C LEU A 82 -6.56 9.29 -1.24
N TRP A 83 -7.00 10.16 -2.14
CA TRP A 83 -8.00 9.83 -3.15
C TRP A 83 -7.48 8.77 -4.13
N ASP A 84 -6.19 8.86 -4.50
CA ASP A 84 -5.54 7.84 -5.35
C ASP A 84 -5.55 6.47 -4.66
N GLN A 85 -5.22 6.41 -3.37
CA GLN A 85 -5.26 5.16 -2.62
C GLN A 85 -6.68 4.60 -2.49
N THR A 86 -7.66 5.49 -2.30
CA THR A 86 -9.07 5.09 -2.26
C THR A 86 -9.51 4.51 -3.61
N ALA A 87 -9.14 5.17 -4.72
CA ALA A 87 -9.41 4.68 -6.06
C ALA A 87 -8.73 3.32 -6.32
N ALA A 88 -7.49 3.14 -5.87
CA ALA A 88 -6.79 1.86 -5.98
C ALA A 88 -7.48 0.75 -5.17
N LEU A 89 -7.96 1.04 -3.96
CA LEU A 89 -8.72 0.08 -3.15
C LEU A 89 -10.06 -0.29 -3.79
N HIS A 90 -10.76 0.67 -4.40
CA HIS A 90 -11.95 0.39 -5.19
C HIS A 90 -11.64 -0.52 -6.38
N TRP A 91 -10.56 -0.22 -7.12
CA TRP A 91 -10.11 -1.08 -8.20
C TRP A 91 -9.81 -2.50 -7.73
N VAL A 92 -9.13 -2.66 -6.59
CA VAL A 92 -8.84 -3.98 -6.01
C VAL A 92 -10.14 -4.71 -5.68
N GLN A 93 -11.11 -4.05 -5.04
CA GLN A 93 -12.40 -4.66 -4.73
C GLN A 93 -13.14 -5.17 -5.98
N ASP A 94 -13.11 -4.39 -7.06
CA ASP A 94 -13.84 -4.71 -8.28
C ASP A 94 -13.13 -5.77 -9.14
N ASN A 95 -11.79 -5.86 -9.09
CA ASN A 95 -11.00 -6.64 -10.05
C ASN A 95 -10.30 -7.87 -9.45
N VAL A 96 -10.04 -7.92 -8.14
CA VAL A 96 -9.17 -8.97 -7.56
C VAL A 96 -9.73 -10.39 -7.70
N GLY A 97 -11.05 -10.53 -7.87
CA GLY A 97 -11.69 -11.82 -8.15
C GLY A 97 -11.21 -12.48 -9.45
N ALA A 98 -10.81 -11.68 -10.45
CA ALA A 98 -10.24 -12.20 -11.69
C ALA A 98 -8.82 -12.79 -11.50
N PHE A 99 -8.16 -12.43 -10.40
CA PHE A 99 -6.79 -12.85 -10.06
C PHE A 99 -6.76 -13.82 -8.87
N ASN A 100 -7.80 -14.66 -8.76
CA ASN A 100 -7.92 -15.67 -7.70
C ASN A 100 -7.96 -15.11 -6.26
N GLY A 101 -8.18 -13.81 -6.08
CA GLY A 101 -8.27 -13.20 -4.76
C GLY A 101 -9.70 -13.16 -4.22
N ASN A 102 -9.82 -13.22 -2.90
CA ASN A 102 -11.06 -13.10 -2.16
C ASN A 102 -11.39 -11.62 -1.88
N LYS A 103 -12.39 -11.08 -2.59
CA LYS A 103 -12.87 -9.70 -2.41
C LYS A 103 -13.40 -9.40 -0.99
N ASN A 104 -13.85 -10.43 -0.27
CA ASN A 104 -14.36 -10.28 1.10
C ASN A 104 -13.23 -10.33 2.14
N ASN A 105 -12.00 -10.66 1.74
CA ASN A 105 -10.84 -10.78 2.62
C ASN A 105 -9.67 -9.96 2.09
N VAL A 106 -9.85 -8.64 2.10
CA VAL A 106 -8.85 -7.64 1.67
C VAL A 106 -8.30 -6.93 2.90
N THR A 107 -6.99 -7.04 3.12
CA THR A 107 -6.29 -6.38 4.23
C THR A 107 -5.35 -5.29 3.70
N PRO A 108 -5.68 -4.00 3.90
CA PRO A 108 -4.75 -2.91 3.62
C PRO A 108 -3.67 -2.85 4.72
N LEU A 109 -2.42 -2.76 4.30
CA LEU A 109 -1.26 -2.62 5.18
C LEU A 109 -0.48 -1.36 4.81
N TRP A 110 -0.23 -0.54 5.82
CA TRP A 110 0.54 0.68 5.68
C TRP A 110 1.97 0.49 6.17
N SER A 111 2.96 0.79 5.33
CA SER A 111 4.35 0.78 5.77
C SER A 111 4.61 1.97 6.70
N LYS A 112 5.21 1.72 7.86
CA LYS A 112 5.63 2.81 8.75
C LYS A 112 6.58 3.76 8.01
N CYS A 113 6.28 5.05 8.07
CA CYS A 113 7.29 6.08 7.78
C CYS A 113 8.43 5.90 8.79
N ARG A 114 9.62 5.52 8.33
CA ARG A 114 10.81 5.48 9.17
C ARG A 114 11.26 6.92 9.47
N TRP A 115 10.57 7.57 10.40
CA TRP A 115 11.13 8.65 11.21
C TRP A 115 11.58 8.00 12.52
N SER A 116 12.86 7.67 12.64
CA SER A 116 13.45 7.37 13.94
C SER A 116 13.51 8.67 14.72
N PHE A 117 12.54 8.92 15.60
CA PHE A 117 12.88 9.67 16.80
C PHE A 117 13.77 8.73 17.63
N SER A 118 15.06 9.05 17.71
CA SER A 118 15.95 8.49 18.73
C SER A 118 15.43 8.93 20.10
N GLY A 119 14.48 8.19 20.66
CA GLY A 119 14.15 8.31 22.06
C GLY A 119 15.34 7.79 22.87
N SER A 120 16.17 8.71 23.36
CA SER A 120 17.11 8.38 24.43
C SER A 120 16.33 7.78 25.60
N PRO A 121 16.77 6.64 26.18
CA PRO A 121 16.07 6.05 27.31
C PRO A 121 16.23 6.99 28.51
N ILE A 122 15.11 7.58 28.96
CA ILE A 122 15.04 8.22 30.27
C ILE A 122 15.03 7.08 31.28
N THR A 123 16.19 6.80 31.86
CA THR A 123 16.32 5.98 33.07
C THR A 123 15.59 6.70 34.20
N GLN A 124 14.42 6.19 34.61
CA GLN A 124 13.87 6.55 35.91
C GLN A 124 14.69 5.85 36.99
N SER A 125 15.49 6.63 37.70
CA SER A 125 16.09 6.23 38.96
C SER A 125 14.99 6.10 40.02
N THR A 126 14.86 4.89 40.57
CA THR A 126 14.18 4.63 41.84
C THR A 126 14.74 5.54 42.95
N GLN A 127 13.86 6.32 43.57
CA GLN A 127 13.85 6.59 45.01
C GLN A 127 12.41 6.45 45.50
#